data_AF-A0A379YAX1-F1
#
_entry.id   AF-A0A379YAX1-F1
#
_cell.length_a   1.000
_cell.length_b   1.000
_cell.length_c   1.000
_cell.angle_alpha   90.00
_cell.angle_beta   90.00
_cell.angle_gamma   90.00
#
_symmetry.space_group_name_H-M   'P 1'
#
loop_
_entity.id
_entity.type
_entity.pdbx_description
1 polymer ?
#
loop_
_entity_poly.entity_id
_entity_poly.type
_entity_poly.pdbx_seq_one_letter_code
_entity_poly.pdbx_strand_id
1 'polypeptide(L)'
;MSIDKKLSFGGNMHRFADQKIADAMQMAGKVLPASVVSRSGNMVTVSFLLRDIPYMLPKITIPLFGPQYIRYPMQPGDRGIVIPADTYLGGASGQGGGTADLTPPANLSALVFLPISHTEWENVDGQVLTLYGPEGVTIRDAGSKTTFLLTPESITIATPEQFKVTVGSTVLTLTNGSWSLTGQSGTLTDGQASTSPAIMHEGWQQLLTWVNSHQHSNGNDGQDTGGPTTSFDGSITE
;
A
#
# COMPACT_ATOMS: atom_id res chain seq x y z
N MET A 1 -35.65 66.68 -20.90
CA MET A 1 -35.35 65.34 -20.33
C MET A 1 -36.54 64.44 -20.59
N SER A 2 -36.47 63.56 -21.60
CA SER A 2 -37.61 62.69 -21.94
C SER A 2 -37.82 61.60 -20.89
N ILE A 3 -39.09 61.32 -20.60
CA ILE A 3 -39.60 60.27 -19.71
C ILE A 3 -39.18 58.87 -20.19
N ASP A 4 -38.75 58.71 -21.44
CA ASP A 4 -38.28 57.43 -22.00
C ASP A 4 -37.00 56.88 -21.37
N LYS A 5 -36.29 57.68 -20.55
CA LYS A 5 -35.15 57.22 -19.74
C LYS A 5 -35.56 56.66 -18.38
N LYS A 6 -36.85 56.80 -17.99
CA LYS A 6 -37.42 56.24 -16.77
C LYS A 6 -38.15 54.94 -17.10
N LEU A 7 -37.51 53.81 -16.80
CA LEU A 7 -38.09 52.46 -16.78
C LEU A 7 -38.15 51.73 -18.14
N SER A 8 -36.99 51.55 -18.79
CA SER A 8 -36.84 50.37 -19.66
C SER A 8 -36.82 49.13 -18.75
N PHE A 9 -37.99 48.53 -18.53
CA PHE A 9 -38.10 47.27 -17.80
C PHE A 9 -37.19 46.20 -18.40
N GLY A 10 -37.12 46.11 -19.74
CA GLY A 10 -36.20 45.22 -20.44
C GLY A 10 -34.72 45.48 -20.11
N GLY A 11 -34.25 46.73 -20.19
CA GLY A 11 -32.86 47.08 -19.89
C GLY A 11 -32.50 46.96 -18.40
N ASN A 12 -33.45 47.19 -17.50
CA ASN A 12 -33.27 46.96 -16.07
C ASN A 12 -33.31 45.47 -15.71
N MET A 13 -34.13 44.66 -16.39
CA MET A 13 -34.25 43.22 -16.18
C MET A 13 -33.04 42.47 -16.75
N HIS A 14 -32.49 42.90 -17.89
CA HIS A 14 -31.20 42.40 -18.38
C HIS A 14 -30.08 42.71 -17.38
N ARG A 15 -29.98 43.95 -16.89
CA ARG A 15 -28.98 44.31 -15.86
C ARG A 15 -29.16 43.53 -14.56
N PHE A 16 -30.40 43.29 -14.12
CA PHE A 16 -30.67 42.46 -12.95
C PHE A 16 -30.28 41.00 -13.17
N ALA A 17 -30.58 40.43 -14.34
CA ALA A 17 -30.17 39.08 -14.70
C ALA A 17 -28.64 38.97 -14.75
N ASP A 18 -27.96 39.92 -15.40
CA ASP A 18 -26.49 39.97 -15.46
C ASP A 18 -25.86 40.06 -14.07
N GLN A 19 -26.43 40.88 -13.17
CA GLN A 19 -26.01 40.97 -11.78
C GLN A 19 -26.23 39.65 -11.03
N LYS A 20 -27.39 39.01 -11.20
CA LYS A 20 -27.67 37.71 -10.58
C LYS A 20 -26.75 36.60 -11.08
N ILE A 21 -26.40 36.61 -12.36
CA ILE A 21 -25.43 35.68 -12.93
C ILE A 21 -24.03 35.97 -12.38
N ALA A 22 -23.62 37.23 -12.32
CA ALA A 22 -22.31 37.62 -11.77
C ALA A 22 -22.19 37.25 -10.28
N ASP A 23 -23.22 37.52 -9.48
CA ASP A 23 -23.28 37.15 -8.06
C ASP A 23 -23.20 35.63 -7.90
N ALA A 24 -23.96 34.86 -8.70
CA ALA A 24 -23.91 33.41 -8.70
C ALA A 24 -22.52 32.88 -9.10
N MET A 25 -21.87 33.50 -10.10
CA MET A 25 -20.50 33.14 -10.52
C MET A 25 -19.42 33.50 -9.48
N GLN A 26 -19.67 34.51 -8.64
CA GLN A 26 -18.79 34.83 -7.51
C GLN A 26 -19.00 33.89 -6.32
N MET A 27 -20.23 33.42 -6.10
CA MET A 27 -20.56 32.42 -5.09
C MET A 27 -20.17 31.00 -5.53
N ALA A 28 -20.01 30.76 -6.83
CA ALA A 28 -19.54 29.48 -7.34
C ALA A 28 -18.11 29.22 -6.83
N GLY A 29 -17.95 28.11 -6.11
CA GLY A 29 -16.66 27.64 -5.66
C GLY A 29 -15.69 27.51 -6.84
N LYS A 30 -14.44 27.88 -6.62
CA LYS A 30 -13.36 27.70 -7.60
C LYS A 30 -12.47 26.55 -7.16
N VAL A 31 -11.92 25.84 -8.14
CA VAL A 31 -10.80 24.92 -7.89
C VAL A 31 -9.56 25.76 -7.61
N LEU A 32 -8.95 25.57 -6.44
CA LEU A 32 -7.83 26.40 -5.98
C LEU A 32 -6.58 25.54 -5.69
N PRO A 33 -5.37 26.00 -6.05
CA PRO A 33 -4.14 25.33 -5.65
C PRO A 33 -3.93 25.47 -4.14
N ALA A 34 -3.45 24.41 -3.49
CA ALA A 34 -3.20 24.40 -2.06
C ALA A 34 -2.00 23.51 -1.70
N SER A 35 -1.49 23.70 -0.49
CA SER A 35 -0.48 22.85 0.13
C SER A 35 -0.96 22.35 1.50
N VAL A 36 -0.62 21.12 1.82
CA VAL A 36 -0.93 20.49 3.11
C VAL A 36 -0.09 21.15 4.21
N VAL A 37 -0.75 21.54 5.30
CA VAL A 37 -0.12 22.08 6.52
C VAL A 37 0.00 20.99 7.57
N SER A 38 -1.03 20.17 7.72
CA SER A 38 -1.04 19.05 8.67
C SER A 38 -2.07 18.01 8.26
N ARG A 39 -1.94 16.81 8.82
CA ARG A 39 -2.87 15.70 8.63
C ARG A 39 -3.39 15.23 9.99
N SER A 40 -4.70 14.95 10.06
CA SER A 40 -5.31 14.28 11.20
C SER A 40 -6.23 13.18 10.70
N GLY A 41 -5.83 11.92 10.90
CA GLY A 41 -6.54 10.75 10.38
C GLY A 41 -6.69 10.79 8.86
N ASN A 42 -7.93 10.89 8.37
CA ASN A 42 -8.29 10.96 6.96
C ASN A 42 -8.58 12.40 6.46
N MET A 43 -8.34 13.40 7.32
CA MET A 43 -8.49 14.82 7.01
C MET A 43 -7.12 15.47 6.81
N VAL A 44 -7.08 16.45 5.91
CA VAL A 44 -5.92 17.31 5.71
C VAL A 44 -6.30 18.76 5.98
N THR A 45 -5.42 19.47 6.69
CA THR A 45 -5.51 20.92 6.83
C THR A 45 -4.65 21.55 5.76
N VAL A 46 -5.23 22.42 4.94
CA VAL A 46 -4.56 23.01 3.78
C VAL A 46 -4.44 24.51 3.89
N SER A 47 -3.43 25.06 3.21
CA SER A 47 -3.25 26.49 2.96
C SER A 47 -3.34 26.75 1.46
N PHE A 48 -4.07 27.77 1.06
CA PHE A 48 -4.23 28.13 -0.35
C PHE A 48 -2.99 28.82 -0.90
N LEU A 49 -2.61 28.48 -2.14
CA LEU A 49 -1.44 29.00 -2.84
C LEU A 49 -1.86 30.06 -3.86
N LEU A 50 -2.48 31.14 -3.37
CA LEU A 50 -2.89 32.29 -4.19
C LEU A 50 -2.02 33.51 -3.85
N ARG A 51 -1.74 34.32 -4.87
CA ARG A 51 -1.01 35.57 -4.75
C ARG A 51 -1.90 36.72 -5.26
N ASP A 52 -1.62 37.93 -4.78
CA ASP A 52 -2.23 39.18 -5.27
C ASP A 52 -3.77 39.22 -5.14
N ILE A 53 -4.29 38.60 -4.07
CA ILE A 53 -5.71 38.67 -3.68
C ILE A 53 -5.91 39.65 -2.51
N PRO A 54 -7.06 40.34 -2.42
CA PRO A 54 -7.27 41.41 -1.45
C PRO A 54 -7.47 40.95 0.00
N TYR A 55 -7.48 39.64 0.27
CA TYR A 55 -7.72 39.04 1.57
C TYR A 55 -6.88 37.77 1.75
N MET A 56 -6.60 37.40 3.00
CA MET A 56 -6.00 36.09 3.30
C MET A 56 -7.07 35.03 3.48
N LEU A 57 -6.92 33.91 2.78
CA LEU A 57 -7.79 32.75 2.96
C LEU A 57 -7.41 31.99 4.24
N PRO A 58 -8.38 31.52 5.03
CA PRO A 58 -8.09 30.74 6.21
C PRO A 58 -7.53 29.37 5.84
N LYS A 59 -6.76 28.79 6.76
CA LYS A 59 -6.44 27.36 6.70
C LYS A 59 -7.70 26.57 7.04
N ILE A 60 -7.98 25.53 6.27
CA ILE A 60 -9.21 24.75 6.41
C ILE A 60 -8.89 23.26 6.47
N THR A 61 -9.65 22.52 7.28
CA THR A 61 -9.55 21.07 7.40
C THR A 61 -10.61 20.43 6.52
N ILE A 62 -10.19 19.63 5.55
CA ILE A 62 -11.05 19.06 4.50
C ILE A 62 -10.73 17.59 4.28
N PRO A 63 -11.68 16.78 3.77
CA PRO A 63 -11.44 15.40 3.41
C PRO A 63 -10.37 15.28 2.31
N LEU A 64 -9.51 14.29 2.45
CA LEU A 64 -8.59 13.85 1.41
C LEU A 64 -9.35 12.96 0.42
N PHE A 65 -9.24 13.25 -0.88
CA PHE A 65 -9.77 12.40 -1.93
C PHE A 65 -9.07 11.04 -1.91
N GLY A 66 -9.84 9.96 -2.05
CA GLY A 66 -9.30 8.61 -2.20
C GLY A 66 -10.22 7.53 -1.61
N PRO A 67 -10.03 6.26 -1.99
CA PRO A 67 -10.81 5.16 -1.45
C PRO A 67 -10.37 4.82 -0.01
N GLN A 68 -11.22 4.09 0.72
CA GLN A 68 -10.92 3.63 2.08
C GLN A 68 -9.66 2.75 2.17
N TYR A 69 -9.33 2.04 1.09
CA TYR A 69 -8.31 0.99 1.07
C TYR A 69 -6.96 1.44 0.51
N ILE A 70 -6.86 2.67 0.00
CA ILE A 70 -5.58 3.27 -0.43
C ILE A 70 -5.41 4.56 0.37
N ARG A 71 -4.45 4.56 1.29
CA ARG A 71 -4.22 5.68 2.21
C ARG A 71 -2.92 6.38 1.82
N TYR A 72 -3.04 7.61 1.33
CA TYR A 72 -1.88 8.42 0.98
C TYR A 72 -1.16 8.90 2.26
N PRO A 73 0.17 8.74 2.36
CA PRO A 73 0.95 9.19 3.52
C PRO A 73 1.23 10.70 3.45
N MET A 74 0.19 11.53 3.33
CA MET A 74 0.30 12.97 3.13
C MET A 74 1.19 13.64 4.19
N GLN A 75 2.14 14.45 3.74
CA GLN A 75 3.08 15.22 4.56
C GLN A 75 2.82 16.73 4.46
N PRO A 76 3.22 17.52 5.47
CA PRO A 76 3.29 18.97 5.34
C PRO A 76 4.12 19.36 4.12
N GLY A 77 3.62 20.28 3.30
CA GLY A 77 4.25 20.72 2.06
C GLY A 77 3.67 20.07 0.80
N ASP A 78 3.05 18.89 0.91
CA ASP A 78 2.44 18.21 -0.26
C ASP A 78 1.46 19.12 -0.98
N ARG A 79 1.54 19.12 -2.31
CA ARG A 79 0.79 20.06 -3.16
C ARG A 79 -0.37 19.36 -3.86
N GLY A 80 -1.41 20.14 -4.12
CA GLY A 80 -2.64 19.64 -4.71
C GLY A 80 -3.58 20.76 -5.09
N ILE A 81 -4.78 20.35 -5.43
CA ILE A 81 -5.91 21.24 -5.65
C ILE A 81 -7.00 20.96 -4.63
N VAL A 82 -7.75 22.00 -4.31
CA VAL A 82 -8.97 21.94 -3.53
C VAL A 82 -10.13 22.06 -4.49
N ILE A 83 -11.01 21.07 -4.51
CA ILE A 83 -12.16 20.99 -5.40
C ILE A 83 -13.42 21.28 -4.58
N PRO A 84 -14.22 22.27 -4.96
CA PRO A 84 -15.52 22.53 -4.34
C PRO A 84 -16.57 21.55 -4.86
N ALA A 85 -17.46 21.13 -3.96
CA ALA A 85 -18.69 20.45 -4.33
C ALA A 85 -19.84 21.45 -4.45
N ASP A 86 -20.77 21.16 -5.36
CA ASP A 86 -21.99 21.96 -5.56
C ASP A 86 -23.02 21.76 -4.44
N THR A 87 -22.84 20.73 -3.61
CA THR A 87 -23.73 20.38 -2.49
C THR A 87 -22.92 20.07 -1.22
N TYR A 88 -23.61 20.05 -0.08
CA TYR A 88 -22.99 19.78 1.22
C TYR A 88 -22.30 18.41 1.29
N LEU A 89 -21.06 18.38 1.79
CA LEU A 89 -20.28 17.14 1.94
C LEU A 89 -20.19 16.60 3.36
N GLY A 90 -20.60 17.36 4.39
CA GLY A 90 -20.24 17.02 5.77
C GLY A 90 -20.83 15.71 6.27
N GLY A 91 -22.05 15.35 5.83
CA GLY A 91 -22.65 14.04 6.15
C GLY A 91 -21.91 12.87 5.49
N ALA A 92 -21.43 13.05 4.25
CA ALA A 92 -20.69 12.01 3.53
C ALA A 92 -19.25 11.87 4.02
N SER A 93 -18.61 12.97 4.42
CA SER A 93 -17.22 13.00 4.91
C SER A 93 -17.09 12.79 6.43
N GLY A 94 -18.20 12.85 7.17
CA GLY A 94 -18.21 12.82 8.64
C GLY A 94 -17.74 14.12 9.30
N GLN A 95 -17.59 15.22 8.56
CA GLN A 95 -17.32 16.56 9.12
C GLN A 95 -18.56 17.20 9.77
N GLY A 96 -19.73 16.63 9.53
CA GLY A 96 -21.00 17.00 10.17
C GLY A 96 -22.03 15.89 10.01
N GLY A 97 -23.29 16.19 10.32
CA GLY A 97 -24.41 15.26 10.16
C GLY A 97 -25.33 15.63 9.00
N GLY A 98 -26.37 14.83 8.81
CA GLY A 98 -27.44 15.10 7.84
C GLY A 98 -27.15 14.63 6.41
N THR A 99 -28.10 14.88 5.52
CA THR A 99 -28.04 14.53 4.09
C THR A 99 -28.02 15.81 3.27
N ALA A 100 -27.20 15.84 2.23
CA ALA A 100 -27.13 16.97 1.32
C ALA A 100 -28.45 17.16 0.55
N ASP A 101 -28.81 18.42 0.32
CA ASP A 101 -29.80 18.81 -0.69
C ASP A 101 -29.11 19.56 -1.84
N LEU A 102 -29.88 20.15 -2.75
CA LEU A 102 -29.36 20.96 -3.85
C LEU A 102 -29.06 22.42 -3.45
N THR A 103 -29.06 22.74 -2.16
CA THR A 103 -28.72 24.08 -1.68
C THR A 103 -27.21 24.29 -1.83
N PRO A 104 -26.76 25.32 -2.58
CA PRO A 104 -25.34 25.58 -2.74
C PRO A 104 -24.68 25.90 -1.39
N PRO A 105 -23.57 25.23 -1.04
CA PRO A 105 -22.85 25.48 0.19
C PRO A 105 -22.12 26.83 0.13
N ALA A 106 -21.83 27.40 1.31
CA ALA A 106 -21.04 28.62 1.39
C ALA A 106 -19.62 28.39 0.83
N ASN A 107 -18.99 29.46 0.34
CA ASN A 107 -17.63 29.41 -0.16
C ASN A 107 -16.68 28.78 0.88
N LEU A 108 -15.82 27.87 0.40
CA LEU A 108 -14.83 27.14 1.19
C LEU A 108 -15.38 26.20 2.28
N SER A 109 -16.64 25.78 2.21
CA SER A 109 -17.25 24.90 3.22
C SER A 109 -17.46 23.44 2.77
N ALA A 110 -17.64 23.18 1.48
CA ALA A 110 -17.80 21.84 0.91
C ALA A 110 -16.66 21.59 -0.08
N LEU A 111 -15.54 21.10 0.44
CA LEU A 111 -14.29 21.00 -0.31
C LEU A 111 -13.64 19.63 -0.12
N VAL A 112 -12.89 19.18 -1.12
CA VAL A 112 -12.06 17.97 -1.07
C VAL A 112 -10.66 18.31 -1.57
N PHE A 113 -9.63 17.76 -0.93
CA PHE A 113 -8.25 17.89 -1.41
C PHE A 113 -7.88 16.73 -2.33
N LEU A 114 -7.38 17.05 -3.53
CA LEU A 114 -6.82 16.10 -4.49
C LEU A 114 -5.32 16.39 -4.67
N PRO A 115 -4.42 15.47 -4.26
CA PRO A 115 -3.00 15.59 -4.55
C PRO A 115 -2.74 15.64 -6.05
N ILE A 116 -1.74 16.40 -6.46
CA ILE A 116 -1.29 16.47 -7.86
C ILE A 116 0.21 16.22 -7.93
N SER A 117 0.70 15.77 -9.10
CA SER A 117 2.13 15.60 -9.32
C SER A 117 2.90 16.91 -9.16
N HIS A 118 4.16 16.80 -8.76
CA HIS A 118 5.04 17.94 -8.57
C HIS A 118 6.40 17.70 -9.22
N THR A 119 7.04 18.76 -9.72
CA THR A 119 8.36 18.66 -10.38
C THR A 119 9.50 18.32 -9.41
N GLU A 120 9.27 18.43 -8.11
CA GLU A 120 10.22 18.02 -7.06
C GLU A 120 10.07 16.54 -6.68
N TRP A 121 9.08 15.82 -7.24
CA TRP A 121 8.98 14.38 -7.01
C TRP A 121 10.17 13.66 -7.64
N GLU A 122 10.63 12.61 -6.97
CA GLU A 122 11.72 11.79 -7.49
C GLU A 122 11.31 11.13 -8.81
N ASN A 123 12.25 11.09 -9.76
CA ASN A 123 12.04 10.38 -11.01
C ASN A 123 12.01 8.88 -10.73
N VAL A 124 10.98 8.21 -11.24
CA VAL A 124 10.84 6.75 -11.21
C VAL A 124 10.72 6.22 -12.63
N ASP A 125 10.94 4.93 -12.82
CA ASP A 125 10.74 4.29 -14.12
C ASP A 125 9.26 4.37 -14.52
N GLY A 126 8.99 5.06 -15.64
CA GLY A 126 7.64 5.26 -16.17
C GLY A 126 7.02 4.02 -16.83
N GLN A 127 7.74 2.90 -16.93
CA GLN A 127 7.22 1.63 -17.48
C GLN A 127 6.68 0.68 -16.41
N VAL A 128 6.91 0.97 -15.12
CA VAL A 128 6.47 0.12 -14.00
C VAL A 128 5.72 0.93 -12.96
N LEU A 129 4.71 0.30 -12.35
CA LEU A 129 4.03 0.89 -11.20
C LEU A 129 5.01 0.97 -10.03
N THR A 130 5.30 2.19 -9.58
CA THR A 130 6.13 2.43 -8.40
C THR A 130 5.27 2.88 -7.24
N LEU A 131 5.17 2.05 -6.20
CA LEU A 131 4.46 2.35 -4.96
C LEU A 131 5.46 2.54 -3.83
N TYR A 132 5.49 3.73 -3.24
CA TYR A 132 6.37 4.06 -2.12
C TYR A 132 5.73 5.10 -1.20
N GLY A 133 6.31 5.22 0.00
CA GLY A 133 6.03 6.30 0.95
C GLY A 133 7.32 6.62 1.71
N PRO A 134 7.39 7.76 2.43
CA PRO A 134 8.62 8.19 3.12
C PRO A 134 9.22 7.12 4.05
N GLU A 135 8.37 6.33 4.71
CA GLU A 135 8.74 5.26 5.65
C GLU A 135 8.45 3.86 5.08
N GLY A 136 8.21 3.75 3.77
CA GLY A 136 7.87 2.51 3.08
C GLY A 136 6.37 2.28 2.88
N VAL A 137 5.99 1.00 2.77
CA VAL A 137 4.66 0.55 2.30
C VAL A 137 4.16 -0.62 3.13
N THR A 138 2.88 -0.59 3.50
CA THR A 138 2.20 -1.73 4.12
C THR A 138 1.05 -2.22 3.24
N ILE A 139 1.08 -3.50 2.88
CA ILE A 139 -0.04 -4.21 2.25
C ILE A 139 -0.57 -5.21 3.27
N ARG A 140 -1.87 -5.15 3.58
CA ARG A 140 -2.46 -5.95 4.66
C ARG A 140 -3.92 -6.28 4.43
N ASP A 141 -4.41 -7.33 5.07
CA ASP A 141 -5.85 -7.56 5.20
C ASP A 141 -6.49 -6.53 6.14
N ALA A 142 -7.83 -6.47 6.16
CA ALA A 142 -8.59 -5.52 6.96
C ALA A 142 -8.24 -5.59 8.46
N GLY A 143 -8.00 -6.79 8.98
CA GLY A 143 -7.65 -7.06 10.37
C GLY A 143 -6.15 -6.95 10.68
N SER A 144 -5.29 -6.72 9.68
CA SER A 144 -3.82 -6.68 9.82
C SER A 144 -3.20 -7.96 10.38
N LYS A 145 -3.82 -9.12 10.13
CA LYS A 145 -3.28 -10.43 10.51
C LYS A 145 -2.21 -10.91 9.53
N THR A 146 -2.42 -10.63 8.25
CA THR A 146 -1.48 -10.89 7.17
C THR A 146 -0.95 -9.57 6.65
N THR A 147 0.36 -9.39 6.70
CA THR A 147 1.02 -8.14 6.29
C THR A 147 2.24 -8.41 5.43
N PHE A 148 2.40 -7.62 4.38
CA PHE A 148 3.66 -7.37 3.70
C PHE A 148 4.08 -5.94 4.03
N LEU A 149 5.19 -5.79 4.74
CA LEU A 149 5.72 -4.52 5.19
C LEU A 149 7.09 -4.28 4.55
N LEU A 150 7.16 -3.26 3.71
CA LEU A 150 8.38 -2.70 3.15
C LEU A 150 8.78 -1.50 4.00
N THR A 151 10.02 -1.47 4.48
CA THR A 151 10.67 -0.37 5.22
C THR A 151 11.98 0.00 4.53
N PRO A 152 12.62 1.14 4.88
CA PRO A 152 13.94 1.46 4.38
C PRO A 152 15.00 0.38 4.67
N GLU A 153 14.86 -0.36 5.78
CA GLU A 153 15.85 -1.35 6.19
C GLU A 153 15.52 -2.79 5.78
N SER A 154 14.24 -3.14 5.59
CA SER A 154 13.83 -4.54 5.47
C SER A 154 12.47 -4.77 4.78
N ILE A 155 12.24 -6.03 4.41
CA ILE A 155 10.92 -6.55 4.02
C ILE A 155 10.49 -7.59 5.05
N THR A 156 9.29 -7.43 5.61
CA THR A 156 8.68 -8.38 6.54
C THR A 156 7.37 -8.92 5.97
N ILE A 157 7.22 -10.25 5.91
CA ILE A 157 5.97 -10.93 5.56
C ILE A 157 5.50 -11.70 6.81
N ALA A 158 4.36 -11.30 7.37
CA ALA A 158 3.76 -11.96 8.51
C ALA A 158 2.44 -12.62 8.10
N THR A 159 2.29 -13.90 8.41
CA THR A 159 1.10 -14.71 8.14
C THR A 159 0.85 -15.65 9.32
N PRO A 160 -0.39 -15.82 9.81
CA PRO A 160 -0.66 -16.64 11.00
C PRO A 160 -0.51 -18.15 10.76
N GLU A 161 -0.78 -18.63 9.54
CA GLU A 161 -0.83 -20.06 9.24
C GLU A 161 0.31 -20.50 8.32
N GLN A 162 0.46 -19.85 7.17
CA GLN A 162 1.48 -20.23 6.20
C GLN A 162 1.91 -19.08 5.29
N PHE A 163 3.17 -19.15 4.84
CA PHE A 163 3.69 -18.44 3.67
C PHE A 163 4.08 -19.46 2.60
N LYS A 164 3.54 -19.33 1.39
CA LYS A 164 3.72 -20.31 0.31
C LYS A 164 4.13 -19.64 -0.99
N VAL A 165 5.21 -20.14 -1.60
CA VAL A 165 5.69 -19.74 -2.92
C VAL A 165 5.55 -20.93 -3.86
N THR A 166 5.00 -20.71 -5.06
CA THR A 166 4.76 -21.79 -6.04
C THR A 166 5.24 -21.37 -7.41
N VAL A 167 6.06 -22.23 -8.04
CA VAL A 167 6.55 -22.07 -9.42
C VAL A 167 6.35 -23.41 -10.14
N GLY A 168 5.37 -23.48 -11.03
CA GLY A 168 4.96 -24.74 -11.64
C GLY A 168 4.54 -25.75 -10.56
N SER A 169 5.22 -26.91 -10.49
CA SER A 169 5.01 -27.94 -9.47
C SER A 169 5.91 -27.79 -8.23
N THR A 170 6.86 -26.85 -8.23
CA THR A 170 7.76 -26.62 -7.09
C THR A 170 7.09 -25.69 -6.09
N VAL A 171 7.11 -26.08 -4.81
CA VAL A 171 6.47 -25.33 -3.72
C VAL A 171 7.41 -25.19 -2.54
N LEU A 172 7.65 -23.95 -2.10
CA LEU A 172 8.21 -23.64 -0.79
C LEU A 172 7.07 -23.25 0.15
N THR A 173 6.95 -23.91 1.29
CA THR A 173 5.96 -23.58 2.33
C THR A 173 6.67 -23.35 3.66
N LEU A 174 6.38 -22.24 4.31
CA LEU A 174 6.72 -21.98 5.71
C LEU A 174 5.41 -22.02 6.51
N THR A 175 5.40 -22.72 7.63
CA THR A 175 4.27 -22.76 8.57
C THR A 175 4.76 -22.45 9.99
N ASN A 176 3.85 -22.44 10.96
CA ASN A 176 4.25 -22.34 12.35
C ASN A 176 5.03 -23.59 12.79
N GLY A 177 6.36 -23.44 12.91
CA GLY A 177 7.26 -24.48 13.42
C GLY A 177 7.87 -25.40 12.35
N SER A 178 7.58 -25.22 11.07
CA SER A 178 8.20 -26.02 10.00
C SER A 178 8.35 -25.25 8.68
N TRP A 179 9.23 -25.76 7.84
CA TRP A 179 9.31 -25.38 6.43
C TRP A 179 9.41 -26.65 5.58
N SER A 180 8.92 -26.58 4.34
CA SER A 180 9.02 -27.66 3.38
C SER A 180 9.31 -27.13 1.97
N LEU A 181 10.08 -27.91 1.21
CA LEU A 181 10.32 -27.69 -0.21
C LEU A 181 9.91 -28.96 -0.96
N THR A 182 8.87 -28.88 -1.78
CA THR A 182 8.39 -30.02 -2.58
C THR A 182 8.60 -29.75 -4.07
N GLY A 183 9.09 -30.75 -4.80
CA GLY A 183 9.34 -30.68 -6.24
C GLY A 183 9.96 -32.00 -6.74
N GLN A 184 10.16 -32.15 -8.05
CA GLN A 184 10.79 -33.36 -8.62
C GLN A 184 12.31 -33.42 -8.34
N SER A 185 12.97 -32.26 -8.30
CA SER A 185 14.38 -32.10 -7.99
C SER A 185 14.61 -30.73 -7.35
N GLY A 186 15.69 -30.59 -6.58
CA GLY A 186 16.06 -29.33 -5.95
C GLY A 186 17.39 -29.46 -5.20
N THR A 187 18.14 -28.38 -5.12
CA THR A 187 19.39 -28.29 -4.36
C THR A 187 19.26 -27.24 -3.26
N LEU A 188 19.74 -27.59 -2.07
CA LEU A 188 20.01 -26.65 -0.97
C LEU A 188 21.52 -26.48 -0.92
N THR A 189 22.02 -25.28 -1.19
CA THR A 189 23.46 -25.00 -1.25
C THR A 189 23.80 -23.79 -0.40
N ASP A 190 24.95 -23.83 0.25
CA ASP A 190 25.63 -22.65 0.77
C ASP A 190 26.97 -22.45 0.02
N GLY A 191 27.85 -21.60 0.53
CA GLY A 191 29.15 -21.33 -0.08
C GLY A 191 30.19 -22.44 0.05
N GLN A 192 29.88 -23.55 0.73
CA GLN A 192 30.80 -24.65 1.04
C GLN A 192 30.24 -26.03 0.68
N ALA A 193 28.93 -26.24 0.82
CA ALA A 193 28.27 -27.51 0.63
C ALA A 193 26.98 -27.37 -0.18
N SER A 194 26.57 -28.47 -0.79
CA SER A 194 25.24 -28.62 -1.38
C SER A 194 24.65 -29.98 -1.03
N THR A 195 23.33 -30.02 -0.91
CA THR A 195 22.56 -31.25 -0.75
C THR A 195 21.31 -31.20 -1.62
N SER A 196 20.73 -32.36 -1.89
CA SER A 196 19.47 -32.52 -2.62
C SER A 196 18.79 -33.80 -2.12
N PRO A 197 17.49 -34.00 -2.38
CA PRO A 197 16.86 -35.30 -2.13
C PRO A 197 17.67 -36.46 -2.73
N ALA A 198 18.22 -36.30 -3.94
CA ALA A 198 19.05 -37.31 -4.58
C ALA A 198 20.36 -37.60 -3.80
N ILE A 199 21.11 -36.56 -3.40
CA ILE A 199 22.34 -36.70 -2.61
C ILE A 199 22.03 -37.33 -1.24
N MET A 200 20.92 -36.94 -0.61
CA MET A 200 20.49 -37.51 0.67
C MET A 200 20.13 -39.00 0.54
N HIS A 201 19.40 -39.38 -0.51
CA HIS A 201 19.09 -40.79 -0.79
C HIS A 201 20.36 -41.60 -1.08
N GLU A 202 21.27 -41.10 -1.91
CA GLU A 202 22.53 -41.79 -2.22
C GLU A 202 23.41 -41.94 -0.98
N GLY A 203 23.57 -40.87 -0.20
CA GLY A 203 24.30 -40.89 1.07
C GLY A 203 23.70 -41.88 2.08
N TRP A 204 22.38 -41.95 2.17
CA TRP A 204 21.69 -42.94 3.02
C TRP A 204 21.96 -44.37 2.57
N GLN A 205 21.92 -44.64 1.25
CA GLN A 205 22.24 -45.98 0.72
C GLN A 205 23.69 -46.38 0.97
N GLN A 206 24.63 -45.44 0.84
CA GLN A 206 26.04 -45.69 1.18
C GLN A 206 26.23 -45.96 2.67
N LEU A 207 25.52 -45.22 3.54
CA LEU A 207 25.54 -45.45 4.99
C LEU A 207 24.94 -46.82 5.36
N LEU A 208 23.79 -47.19 4.79
CA LEU A 208 23.18 -48.51 4.97
C LEU A 208 24.14 -49.63 4.57
N THR A 209 24.84 -49.46 3.45
CA THR A 209 25.84 -50.41 2.97
C THR A 209 26.99 -50.52 3.96
N TRP A 210 27.56 -49.40 4.39
CA TRP A 210 28.67 -49.36 5.34
C TRP A 210 28.28 -49.99 6.68
N VAL A 211 27.16 -49.59 7.30
CA VAL A 211 26.74 -50.12 8.61
C VAL A 211 26.58 -51.64 8.56
N ASN A 212 26.03 -52.17 7.46
CA ASN A 212 25.77 -53.61 7.31
C ASN A 212 26.98 -54.43 6.84
N SER A 213 28.11 -53.78 6.53
CA SER A 213 29.31 -54.48 6.02
C SER A 213 30.61 -54.14 6.76
N HIS A 214 30.63 -53.11 7.60
CA HIS A 214 31.84 -52.71 8.31
C HIS A 214 32.30 -53.79 9.29
N GLN A 215 33.62 -53.85 9.48
CA GLN A 215 34.34 -54.84 10.28
C GLN A 215 35.40 -54.13 11.11
N HIS A 216 35.75 -54.69 12.27
CA HIS A 216 36.84 -54.19 13.11
C HIS A 216 38.04 -55.13 13.02
N SER A 217 39.23 -54.58 12.75
CA SER A 217 40.43 -55.35 12.42
C SER A 217 41.25 -55.89 13.60
N ASN A 218 40.83 -55.64 14.85
CA ASN A 218 41.56 -56.07 16.05
C ASN A 218 40.61 -56.51 17.17
N GLY A 219 39.50 -57.14 16.79
CA GLY A 219 38.63 -57.83 17.75
C GLY A 219 39.07 -59.28 17.94
N ASN A 220 38.25 -60.09 18.62
CA ASN A 220 38.35 -61.56 18.60
C ASN A 220 39.80 -62.13 18.67
N ASP A 221 40.51 -61.83 19.75
CA ASP A 221 41.91 -62.26 19.97
C ASP A 221 42.91 -61.83 18.88
N GLY A 222 42.71 -60.64 18.30
CA GLY A 222 43.59 -60.04 17.29
C GLY A 222 43.19 -60.34 15.84
N GLN A 223 41.97 -60.83 15.62
CA GLN A 223 41.39 -61.12 14.31
C GLN A 223 40.25 -60.14 13.96
N ASP A 224 39.74 -60.25 12.74
CA ASP A 224 38.53 -59.53 12.32
C ASP A 224 37.32 -59.93 13.19
N THR A 225 36.46 -58.98 13.56
CA THR A 225 35.22 -59.25 14.30
C THR A 225 34.15 -59.98 13.49
N GLY A 226 34.30 -60.07 12.17
CA GLY A 226 33.24 -60.44 11.25
C GLY A 226 32.23 -59.31 11.05
N GLY A 227 31.25 -59.56 10.19
CA GLY A 227 30.18 -58.59 9.91
C GLY A 227 29.22 -58.39 11.10
N PRO A 228 28.33 -57.40 11.01
CA PRO A 228 27.38 -57.08 12.06
C PRO A 228 26.51 -58.28 12.46
N THR A 229 26.28 -58.46 13.76
CA THR A 229 25.42 -59.55 14.28
C THR A 229 23.93 -59.31 14.05
N THR A 230 23.55 -58.08 13.71
CA THR A 230 22.19 -57.67 13.39
C THR A 230 22.22 -56.70 12.22
N SER A 231 21.40 -56.95 11.20
CA SER A 231 21.23 -56.02 10.09
C SER A 231 20.41 -54.80 10.51
N PHE A 232 20.81 -53.63 10.03
CA PHE A 232 20.07 -52.38 10.17
C PHE A 232 19.26 -52.11 8.89
N ASP A 233 17.97 -51.80 9.02
CA ASP A 233 17.01 -51.62 7.91
C ASP A 233 16.29 -50.26 7.91
N GLY A 234 16.91 -49.21 8.48
CA GLY A 234 16.28 -47.90 8.58
C GLY A 234 15.96 -47.22 7.23
N SER A 235 14.94 -46.37 7.21
CA SER A 235 14.58 -45.50 6.08
C SER A 235 14.84 -44.02 6.38
N ILE A 236 15.15 -43.23 5.35
CA ILE A 236 15.28 -41.76 5.39
C ILE A 236 14.02 -41.03 4.90
N THR A 237 12.98 -41.77 4.50
CA THR A 237 11.68 -41.20 4.14
C THR A 237 10.74 -41.27 5.34
N GLU A 238 10.14 -40.15 5.73
CA GLU A 238 8.95 -40.10 6.61
C GLU A 238 7.69 -40.59 5.88
#